data_AF-A0A830CDR2-F1
#
_entry.id   AF-A0A830CDR2-F1
#
_cell.length_a   1.000
_cell.length_b   1.000
_cell.length_c   1.000
_cell.angle_alpha   90.00
_cell.angle_beta   90.00
_cell.angle_gamma   90.00
#
_symmetry.space_group_name_H-M   'P 1'
#
loop_
_entity.id
_entity.type
_entity.pdbx_description
1 polymer ?
#
loop_
_entity_poly.entity_id
_entity_poly.type
_entity_poly.pdbx_seq_one_letter_code
_entity_poly.pdbx_strand_id
1 'polypeptide(L)'
;MLEIAAASKMRAAAIMRNEERFTISKCIRILDEMQGVEQTLYFYALDLFENPTARETFVSLKSERRLAWMQGKFRAASSSVV
;
A
#
# COMPACT_ATOMS: atom_id res chain seq x y z
N MET A 1 -7.07 -21.31 27.39
CA MET A 1 -8.09 -20.58 26.60
C MET A 1 -7.98 -19.05 26.72
N LEU A 2 -7.81 -18.47 27.92
CA LEU A 2 -7.69 -17.02 28.12
C LEU A 2 -6.52 -16.38 27.34
N GLU A 3 -5.36 -17.02 27.33
CA GLU A 3 -4.16 -16.58 26.59
C GLU A 3 -4.39 -16.46 25.07
N ILE A 4 -5.10 -17.42 24.47
CA ILE A 4 -5.39 -17.46 23.02
C ILE A 4 -6.37 -16.32 22.65
N ALA A 5 -7.38 -16.08 23.50
CA ALA A 5 -8.34 -15.00 23.31
C ALA A 5 -7.66 -13.62 23.46
N ALA A 6 -6.74 -13.46 24.40
CA ALA A 6 -5.96 -12.24 24.57
C ALA A 6 -5.06 -11.96 23.36
N ALA A 7 -4.30 -12.96 22.90
CA ALA A 7 -3.44 -12.85 21.72
C ALA A 7 -4.24 -12.52 20.45
N SER A 8 -5.41 -13.14 20.26
CA SER A 8 -6.32 -12.85 19.13
C SER A 8 -6.81 -11.40 19.14
N LYS A 9 -7.24 -10.89 20.31
CA LYS A 9 -7.65 -9.48 20.47
C LYS A 9 -6.50 -8.51 20.20
N MET A 10 -5.29 -8.80 20.68
CA MET A 10 -4.10 -7.98 20.38
C MET A 10 -3.81 -7.92 18.89
N ARG A 11 -3.90 -9.06 18.19
CA ARG A 11 -3.70 -9.11 16.73
C ARG A 11 -4.76 -8.31 15.98
N ALA A 12 -6.04 -8.43 16.35
CA ALA A 12 -7.13 -7.65 15.75
C ALA A 12 -6.93 -6.14 15.97
N ALA A 13 -6.58 -5.72 17.19
CA ALA A 13 -6.32 -4.32 17.50
C ALA A 13 -5.10 -3.76 16.75
N ALA A 14 -4.06 -4.58 16.55
CA ALA A 14 -2.90 -4.20 15.74
C ALA A 14 -3.27 -4.02 14.27
N ILE A 15 -4.12 -4.89 13.70
CA ILE A 15 -4.63 -4.75 12.33
C ILE A 15 -5.43 -3.45 12.18
N MET A 16 -6.34 -3.14 13.10
CA MET A 16 -7.14 -1.90 13.04
C MET A 16 -6.25 -0.65 13.09
N ARG A 17 -5.29 -0.58 14.01
CA ARG A 17 -4.33 0.54 14.08
C ARG A 17 -3.47 0.66 12.83
N ASN A 18 -3.20 -0.47 12.16
CA ASN A 18 -2.44 -0.50 10.92
C ASN A 18 -3.22 0.16 9.77
N GLU A 19 -4.51 -0.15 9.66
CA GLU A 19 -5.41 0.42 8.65
C GLU A 19 -5.56 1.94 8.80
N GLU A 20 -5.59 2.45 10.04
CA GLU A 20 -5.60 3.90 10.33
C GLU A 20 -4.30 4.60 9.91
N ARG A 21 -3.14 3.92 9.99
CA ARG A 21 -1.84 4.50 9.58
C ARG A 21 -1.64 4.54 8.07
N PHE A 22 -2.26 3.60 7.37
CA PHE A 22 -2.04 3.30 5.96
C PHE A 22 -3.34 3.42 5.15
N THR A 23 -4.05 4.54 5.34
CA THR A 23 -5.30 4.82 4.63
C THR A 23 -5.07 5.10 3.14
N ILE A 24 -6.09 4.84 2.32
CA ILE A 24 -6.08 5.16 0.89
C ILE A 24 -5.82 6.65 0.68
N SER A 25 -6.53 7.53 1.40
CA SER A 25 -6.37 8.99 1.27
C SER A 25 -4.93 9.46 1.54
N LYS A 26 -4.22 8.82 2.47
CA LYS A 26 -2.80 9.12 2.73
C LYS A 26 -1.92 8.67 1.57
N CYS A 27 -2.21 7.52 0.96
CA CYS A 27 -1.49 7.03 -0.22
C CYS A 27 -1.69 7.98 -1.42
N ILE A 28 -2.94 8.40 -1.68
CA ILE A 28 -3.28 9.36 -2.75
C ILE A 28 -2.54 10.68 -2.53
N ARG A 29 -2.57 11.25 -1.33
CA ARG A 29 -1.85 12.50 -1.04
C ARG A 29 -0.35 12.39 -1.33
N ILE A 30 0.28 11.29 -0.92
CA ILE A 30 1.71 11.05 -1.22
C ILE A 30 1.92 10.91 -2.73
N LEU A 31 1.02 10.21 -3.43
CA LEU A 31 1.09 10.03 -4.88
C LEU A 31 0.97 11.36 -5.64
N ASP A 32 0.06 12.23 -5.23
CA ASP A 32 -0.15 13.57 -5.81
C ASP A 32 1.08 14.48 -5.65
N GLU A 33 1.84 14.29 -4.56
CA GLU A 33 3.08 15.03 -4.28
C GLU A 33 4.31 14.47 -5.03
N MET A 34 4.20 13.29 -5.68
CA MET A 34 5.31 12.67 -6.39
C MET A 34 5.51 13.25 -7.80
N GLN A 35 6.77 13.38 -8.21
CA GLN A 35 7.16 13.80 -9.56
C GLN A 35 7.49 12.59 -10.44
N GLY A 36 7.29 12.72 -11.76
CA GLY A 36 7.63 11.69 -12.74
C GLY A 36 6.72 10.46 -12.73
N VAL A 37 5.50 10.60 -12.19
CA VAL A 37 4.47 9.56 -12.25
C VAL A 37 3.68 9.74 -13.54
N GLU A 38 3.85 8.80 -14.48
CA GLU A 38 3.03 8.74 -15.70
C GLU A 38 1.55 8.48 -15.37
N GLN A 39 0.64 9.03 -16.16
CA GLN A 39 -0.80 8.94 -15.90
C GLN A 39 -1.31 7.48 -15.79
N THR A 40 -0.80 6.58 -16.64
CA THR A 40 -1.15 5.15 -16.58
C THR A 40 -0.71 4.49 -15.28
N LEU A 41 0.48 4.85 -14.78
CA LEU A 41 1.00 4.38 -13.51
C LEU A 41 0.21 4.97 -12.34
N TYR A 42 -0.24 6.22 -12.46
CA TYR A 42 -1.11 6.87 -11.47
C TYR A 42 -2.42 6.10 -11.30
N PHE A 43 -3.14 5.83 -12.39
CA PHE A 43 -4.39 5.06 -12.34
C PHE A 43 -4.18 3.66 -11.78
N TYR A 44 -3.13 2.96 -12.23
CA TYR A 44 -2.78 1.66 -11.65
C TYR A 44 -2.51 1.74 -10.13
N ALA A 45 -1.87 2.81 -9.66
CA ALA A 45 -1.61 2.98 -8.24
C ALA A 45 -2.89 3.15 -7.42
N LEU A 46 -3.94 3.78 -7.98
CA LEU A 46 -5.25 3.86 -7.33
C LEU A 46 -5.83 2.46 -7.09
N ASP A 47 -5.82 1.60 -8.11
CA ASP A 47 -6.26 0.20 -7.98
C ASP A 47 -5.38 -0.59 -7.02
N LEU A 48 -4.06 -0.37 -7.06
CA LEU A 48 -3.09 -1.01 -6.17
C LEU A 48 -3.36 -0.69 -4.70
N PHE A 49 -3.83 0.52 -4.39
CA PHE A 49 -4.10 0.97 -3.03
C PHE A 49 -5.37 0.37 -2.42
N GLU A 50 -6.20 -0.33 -3.18
CA GLU A 50 -7.27 -1.15 -2.59
C GLU A 50 -6.69 -2.27 -1.70
N ASN A 51 -5.47 -2.74 -2.00
CA ASN A 51 -4.78 -3.74 -1.20
C ASN A 51 -4.11 -3.12 0.05
N PRO A 52 -4.49 -3.51 1.29
CA PRO A 52 -3.94 -2.95 2.52
C PRO A 52 -2.43 -3.17 2.68
N THR A 53 -1.91 -4.33 2.25
CA THR A 53 -0.47 -4.63 2.31
C THR A 53 0.32 -3.77 1.32
N ALA A 54 -0.27 -3.43 0.17
CA ALA A 54 0.35 -2.52 -0.78
C ALA A 54 0.43 -1.09 -0.22
N ARG A 55 -0.62 -0.62 0.46
CA ARG A 55 -0.62 0.68 1.16
C ARG A 55 0.45 0.75 2.23
N GLU A 56 0.53 -0.27 3.09
CA GLU A 56 1.55 -0.36 4.12
C GLU A 56 2.97 -0.30 3.53
N THR A 57 3.21 -1.08 2.48
CA THR A 57 4.51 -1.10 1.78
C THR A 57 4.83 0.29 1.21
N PHE A 58 3.89 0.88 0.46
CA PHE A 58 4.09 2.17 -0.20
C PHE A 58 4.40 3.31 0.79
N VAL A 59 3.63 3.40 1.88
CA VAL A 59 3.82 4.44 2.89
C VAL A 59 5.12 4.23 3.67
N SER A 60 5.50 2.98 3.94
CA SER A 60 6.72 2.63 4.70
C SER A 60 8.01 2.79 3.89
N LEU A 61 7.93 2.77 2.55
CA LEU A 61 9.08 3.05 1.69
C LEU A 61 9.53 4.50 1.83
N LYS A 62 10.85 4.70 1.78
CA LYS A 62 11.44 6.04 1.61
C LYS A 62 10.97 6.64 0.29
N SER A 63 10.84 7.97 0.24
CA SER A 63 10.26 8.68 -0.91
C SER A 63 10.93 8.32 -2.23
N GLU A 64 12.26 8.22 -2.25
CA GLU A 64 13.05 7.90 -3.43
C GLU A 64 12.82 6.48 -3.99
N ARG A 65 12.25 5.57 -3.19
CA ARG A 65 12.00 4.18 -3.59
C ARG A 65 10.58 3.93 -4.09
N ARG A 66 9.64 4.83 -3.80
CA ARG A 66 8.20 4.63 -4.08
C ARG A 66 7.93 4.47 -5.58
N LEU A 67 8.50 5.34 -6.41
CA LEU A 67 8.27 5.31 -7.85
C LEU A 67 8.78 4.00 -8.47
N ALA A 68 10.03 3.62 -8.17
CA ALA A 68 10.61 2.38 -8.67
C ALA A 68 9.82 1.13 -8.22
N TRP A 69 9.33 1.13 -6.98
CA TRP A 69 8.49 0.05 -6.48
C TRP A 69 7.16 -0.04 -7.24
N MET A 70 6.46 1.09 -7.47
CA MET A 70 5.21 1.09 -8.24
C MET A 70 5.43 0.63 -9.68
N GLN A 71 6.49 1.10 -10.34
CA GLN A 71 6.86 0.67 -11.69
C GLN A 71 7.14 -0.84 -11.75
N GLY A 72 7.83 -1.38 -10.73
CA GLY A 72 8.06 -2.82 -10.62
C GLY A 72 6.75 -3.62 -10.48
N LYS A 73 5.81 -3.14 -9.67
CA LYS A 73 4.48 -3.75 -9.52
C LYS A 73 3.68 -3.69 -10.82
N PHE A 74 3.66 -2.54 -11.49
CA PHE A 74 2.97 -2.35 -12.77
C PHE A 74 3.49 -3.32 -13.84
N ARG A 75 4.82 -3.44 -13.98
CA ARG A 75 5.45 -4.37 -14.95
C ARG A 75 5.12 -5.84 -14.66
N ALA A 76 5.08 -6.23 -13.39
CA ALA A 76 4.71 -7.58 -12.99
C ALA A 76 3.23 -7.88 -13.31
N ALA A 77 2.34 -6.91 -13.06
CA ALA A 77 0.93 -7.02 -13.40
C ALA A 77 0.72 -7.11 -14.92
N SER A 78 1.39 -6.27 -15.71
CA SER A 78 1.28 -6.29 -17.17
C SER A 78 1.83 -7.58 -17.80
N SER A 79 2.86 -8.17 -17.19
CA SER A 79 3.44 -9.45 -17.64
C SER A 79 2.54 -10.65 -17.34
N SER A 80 1.53 -10.51 -16.47
CA SER A 80 0.59 -11.58 -16.14
C SER A 80 -0.60 -11.63 -17.10
N VAL A 81 -0.70 -10.68 -18.04
CA VAL A 81 -1.79 -10.55 -19.03
C VAL A 81 -1.36 -11.04 -20.42
N VAL A 82 -0.11 -11.50 -20.58
CA VAL A 82 0.46 -12.05 -21.81
C VAL A 82 0.71 -13.54 -21.71
#